data_AF-A0A0J5FRY8-F1
#
_entry.id   AF-A0A0J5FRY8-F1
#
_cell.length_a   1.000
_cell.length_b   1.000
_cell.length_c   1.000
_cell.angle_alpha   90.00
_cell.angle_beta   90.00
_cell.angle_gamma   90.00
#
_symmetry.space_group_name_H-M   'P 1'
#
loop_
_entity.id
_entity.type
_entity.pdbx_description
1 polymer ?
#
loop_
_entity_poly.entity_id
_entity_poly.type
_entity_poly.pdbx_seq_one_letter_code
_entity_poly.pdbx_strand_id
1 'polypeptide(L)' 'MMKKIALLALFSSLLSGCAKTMLIHDYKSPSELEKDKYECMNIATQQASNWGAAGNPFIIKDEMLKCLRFKYGWREQ' A
#
# COMPACT_ATOMS: atom_id res chain seq x y z
N MET A 1 37.88 -0.37 20.82
CA MET A 1 36.64 0.45 20.83
C MET A 1 35.86 0.43 19.50
N MET A 2 36.50 0.30 18.34
CA MET A 2 35.85 0.40 17.01
C MET A 2 34.84 -0.72 16.65
N LYS A 3 35.00 -1.95 17.17
CA LYS A 3 34.08 -3.08 16.89
C LYS A 3 32.64 -2.83 17.37
N LYS A 4 32.44 -2.02 18.41
CA LYS A 4 31.09 -1.73 18.96
C LYS A 4 30.30 -0.77 18.07
N ILE A 5 31.00 0.14 17.37
CA ILE A 5 30.38 1.14 16.49
C ILE A 5 29.85 0.49 15.21
N ALA A 6 30.57 -0.51 14.68
CA ALA A 6 30.15 -1.25 13.49
C ALA A 6 28.83 -2.03 13.68
N LEU A 7 28.59 -2.57 14.88
CA LEU A 7 27.35 -3.28 15.22
C LEU A 7 26.15 -2.34 15.35
N LEU A 8 26.35 -1.12 15.88
CA LEU A 8 25.31 -0.10 15.96
C LEU A 8 24.91 0.43 14.56
N ALA A 9 25.88 0.59 13.65
CA ALA A 9 25.62 1.04 12.29
C ALA A 9 24.82 0.02 11.46
N LEU A 10 25.05 -1.29 11.65
CA LEU A 10 24.27 -2.35 11.00
C LEU A 10 22.81 -2.38 11.47
N PHE A 11 22.56 -2.02 12.72
CA PHE A 11 21.20 -2.02 13.30
C PHE A 11 20.37 -0.82 12.79
N SER A 12 21.00 0.32 12.54
CA SER A 12 20.31 1.50 11.99
C SER A 12 19.77 1.30 10.57
N SER A 13 20.40 0.47 9.74
CA SER A 13 19.92 0.15 8.39
C SER A 13 18.67 -0.74 8.35
N LEU A 14 18.32 -1.40 9.46
CA LEU A 14 17.12 -2.25 9.54
C LEU A 14 15.85 -1.45 9.86
N LEU A 15 15.98 -0.17 10.24
CA LEU A 15 14.87 0.71 10.62
C LEU A 15 14.26 1.49 9.44
N SER A 16 14.78 1.36 8.22
CA SER A 16 14.24 2.03 7.03
C SER A 16 12.97 1.39 6.46
N GLY A 17 12.31 0.50 7.22
CA GLY A 17 11.28 -0.42 6.72
C GLY A 17 9.84 0.10 6.60
N CYS A 18 9.55 1.39 6.83
CA CYS A 18 8.17 1.91 6.79
C CYS A 18 8.01 3.06 5.80
N ALA A 19 8.41 2.87 4.54
CA ALA A 19 7.93 3.72 3.46
C ALA A 19 6.47 3.35 3.14
N LYS A 20 5.52 3.95 3.87
CA LYS A 20 4.10 3.82 3.58
C LYS A 20 3.81 4.65 2.32
N THR A 21 3.33 4.01 1.25
CA THR A 21 2.78 4.73 0.10
C THR A 21 1.72 5.72 0.59
N MET A 22 1.98 7.02 0.44
CA MET A 22 0.99 8.04 0.72
C MET A 22 0.08 8.19 -0.51
N LEU A 23 -1.23 8.13 -0.29
CA LEU A 23 -2.22 8.40 -1.32
C LEU A 23 -2.73 9.82 -1.14
N ILE A 24 -2.65 10.61 -2.22
CA ILE A 24 -3.09 11.99 -2.28
C ILE A 24 -4.27 12.14 -3.24
N HIS A 25 -5.06 13.18 -3.00
CA HIS A 25 -6.21 13.52 -3.82
C HIS A 25 -6.53 15.02 -3.66
N ASP A 26 -6.95 15.68 -4.74
CA ASP A 26 -7.02 17.14 -4.79
C ASP A 26 -8.14 17.74 -3.92
N TYR A 27 -9.24 17.01 -3.74
CA TYR A 27 -10.44 17.49 -3.04
C TYR A 27 -11.05 16.52 -2.02
N LYS A 28 -10.42 15.36 -1.76
CA LYS A 28 -10.95 14.33 -0.85
C LYS A 28 -10.10 14.25 0.40
N SER A 29 -10.77 14.04 1.52
CA SER A 29 -10.16 13.90 2.84
C SER A 29 -9.64 12.48 3.10
N PRO A 30 -8.75 12.29 4.08
CA PRO A 30 -8.32 10.97 4.51
C PRO A 30 -9.46 10.05 4.98
N SER A 31 -10.59 10.60 5.44
CA SER A 31 -11.75 9.79 5.84
C SER A 31 -12.49 9.18 4.65
N GLU A 32 -12.49 9.87 3.51
CA GLU A 32 -13.04 9.36 2.25
C GLU A 32 -12.12 8.30 1.66
N LEU A 33 -10.80 8.43 1.85
CA LEU A 33 -9.84 7.41 1.43
C LEU A 33 -10.16 6.03 2.03
N GLU A 34 -10.50 5.96 3.31
CA GLU A 34 -10.80 4.67 3.95
C GLU A 34 -12.09 4.03 3.42
N LYS A 35 -13.10 4.85 3.07
CA LYS A 35 -14.32 4.35 2.41
C LYS A 35 -14.01 3.82 1.01
N ASP A 36 -13.28 4.60 0.22
CA ASP A 36 -12.90 4.24 -1.14
C ASP A 36 -12.00 2.97 -1.15
N LYS A 37 -11.09 2.84 -0.17
CA LYS A 37 -10.23 1.65 0.01
C LYS A 37 -11.04 0.42 0.34
N TYR A 38 -12.03 0.52 1.22
CA TYR A 38 -12.88 -0.62 1.57
C TYR A 38 -13.62 -1.16 0.33
N GLU A 39 -14.17 -0.26 -0.48
CA GLU A 39 -14.85 -0.67 -1.70
C GLU A 39 -13.90 -1.28 -2.73
N CYS A 40 -12.76 -0.61 -2.98
CA CYS A 40 -11.77 -1.12 -3.92
C CYS A 40 -11.13 -2.44 -3.46
N MET A 41 -11.05 -2.70 -2.15
CA MET A 41 -10.60 -3.98 -1.61
C MET A 41 -11.55 -5.13 -1.97
N ASN A 42 -12.86 -4.89 -1.88
CA ASN A 42 -13.87 -5.89 -2.26
C ASN A 42 -13.82 -6.20 -3.75
N ILE A 43 -13.70 -5.16 -4.59
CA ILE A 43 -13.55 -5.31 -6.04
C ILE A 43 -12.28 -6.09 -6.37
N ALA A 44 -11.15 -5.70 -5.79
CA ALA A 44 -9.86 -6.34 -6.02
C ALA A 44 -9.85 -7.81 -5.58
N THR A 45 -10.50 -8.13 -4.45
CA THR A 45 -10.64 -9.51 -3.97
C THR A 45 -11.45 -10.35 -4.94
N GLN A 46 -12.56 -9.81 -5.46
CA GLN A 46 -13.38 -10.51 -6.45
C GLN A 46 -12.62 -10.69 -7.77
N GLN A 47 -11.89 -9.69 -8.25
CA GLN A 47 -11.08 -9.78 -9.47
C GLN A 47 -9.96 -10.81 -9.33
N ALA A 48 -9.25 -10.82 -8.20
CA ALA A 48 -8.24 -11.83 -7.90
C ALA A 48 -8.83 -13.24 -7.94
N SER A 49 -10.04 -13.43 -7.39
CA SER A 49 -10.77 -14.70 -7.48
C SER A 49 -11.09 -15.09 -8.93
N ASN A 50 -11.59 -14.16 -9.73
CA ASN A 50 -11.94 -14.39 -11.13
C ASN A 50 -10.73 -14.77 -12.01
N TRP A 51 -9.52 -14.36 -11.61
CA TRP A 51 -8.27 -14.71 -12.31
C TRP A 51 -7.59 -15.95 -11.75
N GLY A 52 -8.22 -16.69 -10.83
CA GLY A 52 -7.63 -17.87 -10.19
C GLY A 52 -6.51 -17.54 -9.20
N ALA A 53 -6.41 -16.28 -8.78
CA ALA A 53 -5.43 -15.78 -7.81
C ALA A 53 -6.09 -15.40 -6.47
N ALA A 54 -7.17 -16.09 -6.10
CA ALA A 54 -7.89 -15.86 -4.85
C ALA A 54 -6.94 -15.85 -3.65
N GLY A 55 -7.03 -14.82 -2.81
CA GLY A 55 -6.20 -14.67 -1.61
C GLY A 55 -4.76 -14.21 -1.87
N ASN A 56 -4.33 -13.95 -3.10
CA ASN A 56 -2.99 -13.40 -3.37
C ASN A 56 -2.93 -11.92 -2.95
N PRO A 57 -2.18 -11.57 -1.89
CA PRO A 57 -2.19 -10.21 -1.34
C PRO A 57 -1.54 -9.19 -2.28
N PHE A 58 -0.62 -9.60 -3.15
CA PHE A 58 0.05 -8.69 -4.08
C PHE A 58 -0.89 -8.27 -5.20
N ILE A 59 -1.63 -9.22 -5.77
CA ILE A 59 -2.62 -8.96 -6.82
C ILE A 59 -3.78 -8.14 -6.26
N ILE A 60 -4.29 -8.51 -5.08
CA ILE A 60 -5.37 -7.75 -4.43
C ILE A 60 -4.93 -6.31 -4.15
N LYS A 61 -3.71 -6.10 -3.66
CA LYS A 61 -3.19 -4.75 -3.43
C LYS A 61 -3.06 -3.96 -4.75
N ASP A 62 -2.51 -4.56 -5.79
CA ASP A 62 -2.33 -3.92 -7.10
C ASP A 62 -3.67 -3.53 -7.73
N GLU A 63 -4.65 -4.44 -7.75
CA GLU A 63 -6.00 -4.15 -8.25
C GLU A 63 -6.75 -3.12 -7.39
N MET A 64 -6.55 -3.14 -6.07
CA MET A 64 -7.11 -2.11 -5.19
C MET A 64 -6.53 -0.73 -5.53
N LEU A 65 -5.21 -0.61 -5.73
CA LEU A 65 -4.56 0.66 -6.11
C LEU A 65 -5.01 1.14 -7.49
N LYS A 66 -5.15 0.23 -8.46
CA LYS A 66 -5.75 0.54 -9.77
C LYS A 66 -7.18 1.08 -9.63
N CYS A 67 -8.02 0.41 -8.84
CA CYS A 67 -9.37 0.88 -8.56
C CYS A 67 -9.38 2.29 -7.95
N LEU A 68 -8.57 2.54 -6.93
CA LEU A 68 -8.47 3.86 -6.27
C LEU A 68 -8.04 4.95 -7.25
N ARG A 69 -7.10 4.63 -8.15
CA ARG A 69 -6.61 5.56 -9.17
C ARG A 69 -7.66 5.85 -10.24
N PHE A 70 -8.24 4.81 -10.85
CA PHE A 70 -9.11 4.99 -12.01
C PHE A 70 -10.54 5.38 -11.64
N LYS A 71 -11.09 4.86 -10.54
CA LYS A 71 -12.46 5.16 -10.11
C LYS A 71 -12.54 6.45 -9.30
N TYR A 72 -11.58 6.65 -8.42
CA TYR A 72 -11.65 7.69 -7.40
C TYR A 72 -10.58 8.76 -7.51
N GLY A 73 -9.63 8.66 -8.44
CA GLY A 73 -8.63 9.70 -8.69
C GLY A 73 -7.51 9.79 -7.66
N TRP A 74 -7.38 8.82 -6.75
CA TRP A 74 -6.27 8.77 -5.78
C TRP A 74 -4.94 8.51 -6.49
N ARG A 75 -3.87 9.17 -6.04
CA ARG A 75 -2.53 9.05 -6.63
C ARG A 75 -1.50 8.76 -5.55
N GLU A 76 -0.51 7.94 -5.88
CA GLU A 76 0.66 7.75 -5.01
C GLU A 76 1.51 9.02 -5.03
N GLN A 77 2.08 9.38 -3.87
CA GLN A 77 3.01 10.50 -3.69
C GLN A 77 4.46 10.02 -3.75
#